data_AF-A0A7V9R256-F1
#
_entry.id   AF-A0A7V9R256-F1
#
_cell.length_a   1.000
_cell.length_b   1.000
_cell.length_c   1.000
_cell.angle_alpha   90.00
_cell.angle_beta   90.00
_cell.angle_gamma   90.00
#
_symmetry.space_group_name_H-M   'P 1'
#
loop_
_entity.id
_entity.type
_entity.pdbx_description
1 polymer ?
#
loop_
_entity_poly.entity_id
_entity_poly.type
_entity_poly.pdbx_seq_one_letter_code
_entity_poly.pdbx_strand_id
1 'polypeptide(L)' 'PLPDLMKRYEAAGGRYYVCPICFDAKKLDKTKLITGAEVQGTSPMWQWIGDEAATTFSY' A
#
# COMPACT_ATOMS: atom_id res chain seq x y z
N PRO A 1 15.77 5.70 -9.24
CA PRO A 1 15.77 4.50 -8.37
C PRO A 1 14.37 4.11 -7.85
N LEU A 2 13.67 4.99 -7.11
CA LEU A 2 12.37 4.63 -6.50
C LEU A 2 11.24 4.35 -7.52
N PRO A 3 11.04 5.16 -8.59
CA PRO A 3 9.98 4.86 -9.57
C PRO A 3 10.18 3.52 -10.29
N ASP A 4 11.44 3.13 -10.51
CA ASP A 4 11.79 1.83 -11.11
C ASP A 4 11.50 0.68 -10.15
N LEU A 5 11.79 0.84 -8.85
CA LEU A 5 11.43 -0.12 -7.82
C LEU A 5 9.91 -0.33 -7.74
N MET A 6 9.11 0.75 -7.81
CA MET A 6 7.66 0.65 -7.78
C MET A 6 7.13 -0.17 -8.96
N LYS A 7 7.63 0.07 -10.17
CA LYS A 7 7.26 -0.71 -11.37
C LYS A 7 7.60 -2.19 -11.22
N ARG A 8 8.76 -2.52 -10.64
CA ARG A 8 9.15 -3.94 -10.42
C ARG A 8 8.27 -4.61 -9.38
N TYR A 9 7.92 -3.91 -8.30
CA TYR A 9 7.03 -4.44 -7.28
C TYR A 9 5.62 -4.71 -7.84
N GLU A 10 5.08 -3.77 -8.63
CA GLU A 10 3.83 -3.97 -9.37
C GLU A 10 3.91 -5.18 -10.31
N ALA A 11 4.97 -5.28 -11.12
CA ALA A 11 5.18 -6.39 -12.05
C ALA A 11 5.28 -7.75 -11.35
N ALA A 12 5.69 -7.78 -10.07
CA ALA A 12 5.73 -8.97 -9.23
C ALA A 12 4.37 -9.30 -8.56
N GLY A 13 3.31 -8.54 -8.84
CA GLY A 13 2.00 -8.68 -8.22
C GLY A 13 1.84 -7.98 -6.88
N GLY A 14 2.78 -7.10 -6.53
CA GLY A 14 2.74 -6.32 -5.29
C GLY A 14 1.60 -5.31 -5.28
N ARG A 15 0.97 -5.16 -4.12
CA ARG A 15 -0.13 -4.19 -3.88
C ARG A 15 0.31 -3.17 -2.83
N TYR A 16 -0.23 -1.94 -2.92
CA TYR A 16 0.00 -0.90 -1.92
C TYR A 16 -1.28 -0.56 -1.19
N TYR A 17 -1.25 -0.65 0.13
CA TYR A 17 -2.31 -0.13 0.99
C TYR A 17 -1.88 1.20 1.59
N VAL A 18 -2.70 2.22 1.33
CA VAL A 18 -2.47 3.58 1.78
C VAL A 18 -3.43 3.88 2.94
N CYS A 19 -2.87 4.14 4.12
CA CYS A 19 -3.69 4.41 5.31
C CYS A 19 -4.58 5.66 5.10
N PRO A 20 -5.92 5.54 5.20
CA PRO A 20 -6.85 6.65 4.94
C PRO A 20 -6.62 7.83 5.89
N ILE A 21 -6.40 7.55 7.18
CA ILE A 21 -6.19 8.59 8.21
C ILE A 21 -4.94 9.40 7.89
N CYS A 22 -3.84 8.72 7.53
CA CYS A 22 -2.59 9.40 7.17
C CYS A 22 -2.73 10.20 5.87
N PHE A 23 -3.46 9.65 4.88
CA PHE A 23 -3.67 10.30 3.58
C PHE A 23 -4.48 11.60 3.73
N ASP A 24 -5.57 11.54 4.49
CA ASP A 24 -6.44 12.69 4.77
C ASP A 24 -5.72 13.72 5.66
N ALA A 25 -4.99 13.28 6.70
CA ALA A 25 -4.22 14.18 7.57
C ALA A 25 -3.13 14.96 6.79
N LYS A 26 -2.56 14.35 5.75
CA LYS A 26 -1.59 14.99 4.85
C LYS A 26 -2.25 15.79 3.72
N LYS A 27 -3.58 15.83 3.63
CA LYS A 27 -4.36 16.54 2.60
C LYS A 27 -3.94 16.16 1.17
N LEU A 28 -3.68 14.88 0.95
CA LEU A 28 -3.24 14.37 -0.34
C LEU A 28 -4.41 14.21 -1.32
N ASP A 29 -4.10 14.32 -2.62
CA ASP A 29 -5.08 14.22 -3.69
C ASP A 29 -5.40 12.74 -3.99
N LYS A 30 -6.64 12.33 -3.73
CA LYS A 30 -7.12 10.96 -3.93
C LYS A 30 -7.09 10.53 -5.39
N THR A 31 -6.99 11.47 -6.33
CA THR A 31 -6.90 11.18 -7.77
C THR A 31 -5.47 10.89 -8.24
N LYS A 32 -4.46 11.12 -7.38
CA LYS A 32 -3.03 11.01 -7.73
C LYS A 32 -2.34 9.82 -7.09
N LEU A 33 -3.07 8.72 -6.90
CA LEU A 33 -2.48 7.46 -6.48
C LEU A 33 -1.67 6.86 -7.63
N ILE A 34 -0.56 6.19 -7.28
CA ILE A 34 0.20 5.38 -8.23
C ILE A 34 -0.59 4.12 -8.60
N THR A 35 -0.24 3.51 -9.73
CA THR A 35 -0.83 2.23 -10.13
C THR A 35 -0.63 1.16 -9.04
N GLY A 36 -1.65 0.35 -8.80
CA GLY A 36 -1.63 -0.71 -7.78
C GLY A 36 -1.79 -0.23 -6.34
N ALA A 37 -1.99 1.07 -6.11
CA ALA A 37 -2.26 1.63 -4.78
C ALA A 37 -3.75 1.83 -4.52
N GLU A 38 -4.19 1.40 -3.35
CA GLU A 38 -5.56 1.55 -2.86
C GLU A 38 -5.55 2.15 -1.46
N VAL A 39 -6.49 3.08 -1.22
CA VAL A 39 -6.72 3.60 0.14
C VAL A 39 -7.45 2.53 0.94
N GLN A 40 -6.78 1.95 1.93
CA GLN A 40 -7.28 0.85 2.74
C GLN A 40 -6.89 1.03 4.20
N GLY A 41 -7.81 0.68 5.11
CA GLY A 41 -7.58 0.72 6.54
C GLY A 41 -6.95 -0.55 7.10
N THR A 42 -6.85 -0.62 8.42
CA THR A 42 -6.27 -1.76 9.14
C THR A 42 -7.05 -3.07 8.94
N SER A 43 -8.38 -3.01 8.79
CA SER A 43 -9.20 -4.23 8.63
C SER A 43 -8.88 -5.00 7.32
N PRO A 44 -8.87 -4.36 6.12
CA PRO A 44 -8.39 -5.00 4.89
C PRO A 44 -6.95 -5.51 4.94
N MET A 45 -6.07 -4.85 5.71
CA MET A 45 -4.70 -5.33 5.94
C MET A 45 -4.69 -6.68 6.68
N TRP A 46 -5.50 -6.83 7.72
CA TRP A 46 -5.63 -8.11 8.43
C TRP A 46 -6.18 -9.22 7.53
N GLN A 47 -7.16 -8.91 6.68
CA GLN A 47 -7.68 -9.87 5.71
C GLN A 47 -6.61 -10.31 4.70
N TRP A 48 -5.72 -9.39 4.31
CA TRP A 48 -4.59 -9.70 3.43
C TRP A 48 -3.52 -10.57 4.12
N ILE A 49 -3.23 -10.33 5.41
CA ILE A 49 -2.32 -11.18 6.19
C ILE A 49 -2.85 -12.62 6.27
N GLY A 50 -4.17 -12.76 6.48
CA GLY A 50 -4.81 -14.07 6.61
C GLY A 50 -4.44 -14.77 7.93
N ASP A 51 -4.51 -16.10 7.92
CA ASP A 51 -4.28 -16.92 9.11
C ASP A 51 -2.78 -17.19 9.37
N GLU A 52 -1.92 -16.98 8.38
CA GLU A 52 -0.48 -17.16 8.48
C GLU A 52 0.24 -15.89 8.97
N ALA A 53 1.43 -16.06 9.52
CA ALA A 53 2.24 -14.92 9.96
C ALA A 53 2.85 -14.18 8.77
N ALA A 54 2.47 -12.91 8.58
CA ALA A 54 3.13 -12.03 7.63
C ALA A 54 4.48 -11.53 8.18
N THR A 55 5.55 -11.69 7.39
CA THR A 55 6.84 -11.06 7.70
C THR A 55 6.78 -9.58 7.35
N THR A 56 7.04 -8.72 8.33
CA THR A 56 7.01 -7.26 8.15
C THR A 56 8.42 -6.69 8.18
N PHE A 57 8.73 -5.81 7.23
CA PHE A 57 9.93 -4.99 7.22
C PHE A 57 9.51 -3.52 7.34
N SER A 58 10.05 -2.80 8.33
CA SER A 58 9.73 -1.40 8.59
C SER A 58 10.90 -0.51 8.19
N TYR A 59 10.61 0.56 7.46
CA TYR A 59 11.58 1.53 6.92
C TYR A 59 11.18 2.96 7.27
#